data_AF-A0A699ZKW8-F1
#
_entry.id   AF-A0A699ZKW8-F1
#
_cell.length_a   1.000
_cell.length_b   1.000
_cell.length_c   1.000
_cell.angle_alpha   90.00
_cell.angle_beta   90.00
_cell.angle_gamma   90.00
#
_symmetry.space_group_name_H-M   'P 1'
#
loop_
_entity.id
_entity.type
_entity.pdbx_description
1 polymer ?
#
loop_
_entity_poly.entity_id
_entity_poly.type
_entity_poly.pdbx_seq_one_letter_code
_entity_poly.pdbx_strand_id
1 'polypeptide(L)'
;MVAARGGSEQEREREASSRSGSGLRVLVPALGEVWRSQVHTRLVLQLAPGSGPEGPRQAVLAASSISVAGASAWFTITAAGLQDYEPRLTSPAAV
;
A
#
# COMPACT_ATOMS: atom_id res chain seq x y z
N MET A 1 -15.78 35.39 13.47
CA MET A 1 -16.34 34.44 12.48
C MET A 1 -15.18 33.94 11.63
N VAL A 2 -14.56 32.80 11.97
CA VAL A 2 -13.39 32.26 11.26
C VAL A 2 -13.88 31.20 10.28
N ALA A 3 -13.75 31.47 8.98
CA ALA A 3 -14.15 30.54 7.93
C ALA A 3 -13.11 29.40 7.82
N ALA A 4 -13.60 28.16 7.93
CA ALA A 4 -12.81 26.94 7.76
C ALA A 4 -12.34 26.79 6.29
N ARG A 5 -11.05 27.00 6.04
CA ARG A 5 -10.39 26.74 4.74
C ARG A 5 -9.96 25.27 4.61
N GLY A 6 -10.92 24.34 4.66
CA GLY A 6 -10.65 22.89 4.63
C GLY A 6 -11.06 22.16 3.34
N GLY A 7 -11.64 22.84 2.35
CA GLY A 7 -12.35 22.16 1.26
C GLY A 7 -11.47 21.54 0.16
N SER A 8 -10.39 22.21 -0.26
CA SER A 8 -9.74 21.85 -1.53
C SER A 8 -8.80 20.65 -1.46
N GLU A 9 -8.25 20.32 -0.29
CA GLU A 9 -7.30 19.20 -0.17
C GLU A 9 -8.02 17.86 -0.02
N GLN A 10 -9.03 17.77 0.85
CA GLN A 10 -9.86 16.57 1.00
C GLN A 10 -10.64 16.21 -0.27
N GLU A 11 -11.07 17.21 -1.04
CA GLU A 11 -11.79 17.00 -2.30
C GLU A 11 -10.84 16.48 -3.40
N ARG A 12 -9.58 16.94 -3.43
CA ARG A 12 -8.53 16.40 -4.31
C ARG A 12 -8.11 14.99 -3.95
N GLU A 13 -8.09 14.64 -2.66
CA GLU A 13 -7.83 13.26 -2.20
C GLU A 13 -8.91 12.27 -2.69
N ARG A 14 -10.17 12.69 -2.70
CA ARG A 14 -11.28 11.91 -3.28
C ARG A 14 -11.17 11.77 -4.79
N GLU A 15 -10.76 12.83 -5.51
CA GLU A 15 -10.59 12.80 -6.96
C GLU A 15 -9.39 11.97 -7.43
N ALA A 16 -8.28 11.96 -6.68
CA ALA A 16 -7.14 11.09 -6.99
C ALA A 16 -7.51 9.60 -6.92
N SER A 17 -8.47 9.26 -6.04
CA SER A 17 -8.98 7.90 -5.86
C SER A 17 -9.92 7.44 -6.99
N SER A 18 -10.55 8.36 -7.73
CA SER A 18 -11.58 8.04 -8.73
C SER A 18 -11.06 7.87 -10.16
N ARG A 19 -9.83 8.31 -10.48
CA ARG A 19 -9.24 8.21 -11.84
C ARG A 19 -8.59 6.86 -12.18
N SER A 20 -8.61 5.88 -11.28
CA SER A 20 -8.03 4.56 -11.54
C SER A 20 -9.05 3.62 -12.19
N GLY A 21 -9.33 3.89 -13.47
CA GLY A 21 -10.11 3.05 -14.38
C GLY A 21 -9.20 2.23 -15.29
N SER A 22 -8.71 1.08 -14.81
CA SER A 22 -8.22 -0.07 -15.58
C SER A 22 -7.82 -1.17 -14.58
N GLY A 23 -7.85 -2.44 -14.98
CA GLY A 23 -7.93 -3.65 -14.13
C GLY A 23 -6.78 -3.96 -13.16
N LEU A 24 -5.93 -3.01 -12.83
CA LEU A 24 -5.03 -3.05 -11.68
C LEU A 24 -4.97 -1.61 -11.14
N ARG A 25 -5.73 -1.30 -10.09
CA ARG A 25 -5.72 0.04 -9.50
C ARG A 25 -4.39 0.27 -8.80
N VAL A 26 -3.39 0.81 -9.51
CA VAL A 26 -2.19 1.34 -8.89
C VAL A 26 -2.63 2.57 -8.10
N LEU A 27 -2.86 2.38 -6.80
CA LEU A 27 -3.13 3.48 -5.89
C LEU A 27 -1.87 4.34 -5.79
N VAL A 28 -1.98 5.59 -6.23
CA VAL A 28 -0.91 6.58 -6.07
C VAL A 28 -1.13 7.26 -4.72
N PRO A 29 -0.08 7.47 -3.89
CA PRO A 29 -0.20 8.23 -2.66
C PRO A 29 -0.81 9.61 -2.95
N ALA A 30 -1.80 10.02 -2.17
CA ALA A 30 -2.59 11.22 -2.43
C ALA A 30 -1.75 12.51 -2.57
N LEU A 31 -0.60 12.54 -1.90
CA LEU A 31 0.30 13.69 -1.87
C LEU A 31 1.49 13.53 -2.82
N GLY A 32 1.50 12.46 -3.61
CA GLY A 32 2.35 12.25 -4.79
C GLY A 32 3.83 12.56 -4.56
N GLU A 33 4.31 13.60 -5.25
CA GLU A 33 5.70 14.05 -5.22
C GLU A 33 6.02 14.95 -4.02
N VAL A 34 5.02 15.57 -3.38
CA VAL A 34 5.20 16.64 -2.38
C VAL A 34 6.00 16.14 -1.17
N TRP A 35 5.85 14.86 -0.83
CA TRP A 35 6.48 14.27 0.36
C TRP A 35 7.80 13.57 0.05
N ARG A 36 8.17 13.38 -1.22
CA ARG A 36 9.30 12.51 -1.57
C ARG A 36 10.64 13.01 -1.07
N SER A 37 10.82 14.33 -0.96
CA SER A 37 12.05 14.93 -0.44
C SER A 37 12.18 14.84 1.09
N GLN A 38 11.08 14.57 1.81
CA GLN A 38 11.02 14.53 3.27
C GLN A 38 11.00 13.10 3.84
N VAL A 39 10.89 12.08 2.98
CA VAL A 39 10.70 10.69 3.39
C VAL A 39 11.91 9.84 3.02
N HIS A 40 12.60 9.32 4.04
CA HIS A 40 13.78 8.47 3.87
C HIS A 40 13.47 7.01 3.51
N THR A 41 12.27 6.51 3.85
CA THR A 41 11.87 5.12 3.59
C THR A 41 10.38 5.04 3.28
N ARG A 42 10.02 4.29 2.23
CA ARG A 42 8.65 4.13 1.74
C ARG A 42 8.30 2.67 1.52
N LEU A 43 7.17 2.26 2.07
CA LEU A 43 6.57 0.95 1.87
C LEU A 43 5.25 1.11 1.11
N VAL A 44 5.00 0.18 0.18
CA VAL A 44 3.69 0.00 -0.47
C VAL A 44 3.07 -1.25 0.12
N LEU A 45 1.87 -1.11 0.68
CA LEU A 45 1.12 -2.22 1.28
C LEU A 45 0.05 -2.69 0.32
N GLN A 46 -0.02 -4.00 0.08
CA GLN A 46 -0.97 -4.62 -0.83
C GLN A 46 -1.64 -5.81 -0.14
N LEU A 47 -2.93 -6.02 -0.41
CA LEU A 47 -3.59 -7.28 -0.06
C LEU A 47 -3.16 -8.35 -1.06
N ALA A 48 -2.97 -9.58 -0.60
CA ALA A 48 -2.70 -10.70 -1.50
C ALA A 48 -3.84 -10.83 -2.52
N PRO A 49 -3.55 -11.11 -3.79
CA PRO A 49 -4.58 -11.33 -4.80
C PRO A 49 -5.59 -12.39 -4.35
N GLY A 50 -6.88 -12.10 -4.46
CA GLY A 50 -7.96 -13.02 -4.08
C GLY A 50 -8.18 -13.17 -2.57
N SER A 51 -7.42 -12.45 -1.73
CA SER A 51 -7.64 -12.47 -0.29
C SER A 51 -8.72 -11.48 0.15
N GLY A 52 -9.43 -11.84 1.24
CA GLY A 52 -10.39 -10.94 1.88
C GLY A 52 -9.72 -9.78 2.61
N PRO A 53 -10.49 -8.87 3.24
CA PRO A 53 -9.95 -7.73 3.97
C PRO A 53 -9.01 -8.12 5.15
N GLU A 54 -9.23 -9.31 5.72
CA GLU A 54 -8.39 -9.91 6.78
C GLU A 54 -7.28 -10.82 6.22
N GLY A 55 -7.09 -10.82 4.90
CA GLY A 55 -6.15 -11.65 4.20
C GLY A 55 -4.68 -11.28 4.43
N PRO A 56 -3.75 -12.15 3.99
CA PRO A 56 -2.33 -11.83 4.00
C PRO A 56 -2.04 -10.59 3.16
N ARG A 57 -1.04 -9.83 3.60
CA ARG A 57 -0.62 -8.55 3.03
C ARG A 57 0.86 -8.64 2.69
N GLN A 58 1.23 -7.93 1.63
CA GLN A 58 2.62 -7.77 1.23
C GLN A 58 3.04 -6.32 1.48
N ALA A 59 4.17 -6.13 2.14
CA ALA A 59 4.88 -4.86 2.19
C ALA A 59 6.02 -4.91 1.15
N VAL A 60 6.04 -3.94 0.24
CA VAL A 60 7.11 -3.79 -0.76
C VAL A 60 7.85 -2.49 -0.51
N LEU A 61 9.17 -2.57 -0.41
CA LEU A 61 10.03 -1.41 -0.25
C LEU A 61 10.10 -0.62 -1.56
N ALA A 62 9.43 0.53 -1.61
CA ALA A 62 9.43 1.39 -2.78
C ALA A 62 10.63 2.34 -2.84
N ALA A 63 11.17 2.74 -1.68
CA ALA A 63 12.40 3.51 -1.58
C ALA A 63 13.01 3.39 -0.19
N SER A 64 14.34 3.38 -0.13
CA SER A 64 15.12 3.53 1.09
C SER A 64 16.51 4.06 0.72
N SER A 65 17.16 4.77 1.64
CA SER A 65 18.56 5.17 1.49
C SER A 65 19.55 4.03 1.81
N ILE A 66 19.10 2.97 2.47
CA ILE A 66 19.98 1.90 3.00
C ILE A 66 19.63 0.51 2.48
N SER A 67 18.41 0.32 1.95
CA SER A 67 17.90 -0.99 1.53
C SER A 67 17.49 -0.98 0.05
N VAL A 68 17.64 -2.13 -0.59
CA VAL A 68 17.33 -2.31 -2.02
C VAL A 68 15.82 -2.20 -2.25
N ALA A 69 15.41 -1.26 -3.12
CA ALA A 69 14.02 -1.15 -3.53
C ALA A 69 13.54 -2.45 -4.21
N GLY A 70 12.29 -2.83 -3.96
CA GLY A 70 11.70 -4.10 -4.39
C GLY A 70 11.80 -5.23 -3.37
N ALA A 71 12.60 -5.08 -2.30
CA ALA A 71 12.55 -6.02 -1.17
C ALA A 71 11.11 -6.10 -0.63
N SER A 72 10.65 -7.31 -0.33
CA SER A 72 9.27 -7.52 0.12
C SER A 72 9.18 -8.51 1.27
N ALA A 73 8.16 -8.32 2.11
CA ALA A 73 7.84 -9.20 3.22
C ALA A 73 6.32 -9.39 3.29
N TRP A 74 5.91 -10.57 3.76
CA TRP A 74 4.51 -10.90 3.93
C TRP A 74 4.13 -10.89 5.41
N PHE A 75 2.91 -10.45 5.69
CA PHE A 75 2.37 -10.37 7.04
C PHE A 75 0.85 -10.56 7.06
N THR A 76 0.30 -10.84 8.23
CA THR A 76 -1.14 -10.80 8.49
C THR A 76 -1.45 -9.84 9.63
N ILE A 77 -2.67 -9.33 9.65
CA ILE A 77 -3.19 -8.55 10.77
C ILE A 77 -4.21 -9.44 11.48
N THR A 78 -4.00 -9.66 12.76
CA THR A 78 -4.87 -10.48 13.62
C THR A 78 -5.38 -9.64 14.78
N ALA A 79 -6.26 -10.20 15.61
CA ALA A 79 -6.67 -9.57 16.86
C ALA A 79 -5.50 -9.27 17.81
N ALA A 80 -4.37 -9.97 17.67
CA ALA A 80 -3.15 -9.73 18.44
C ALA A 80 -2.18 -8.73 17.77
N GLY A 81 -2.52 -8.18 16.60
CA GLY A 81 -1.69 -7.26 15.83
C GLY A 81 -1.02 -7.89 14.61
N LEU A 82 0.16 -7.37 14.25
CA LEU A 82 0.95 -7.80 13.09
C LEU A 82 1.66 -9.12 13.38
N GLN A 83 1.51 -10.09 12.48
CA GLN A 83 2.17 -11.39 12.56
C GLN A 83 2.83 -11.75 11.24
N ASP A 84 3.94 -12.48 11.33
CA ASP A 84 4.64 -13.01 10.16
C ASP A 84 3.73 -13.95 9.37
N TYR A 85 3.86 -13.91 8.05
CA TYR A 85 3.16 -14.83 7.15
C TYR A 85 4.15 -15.39 6.15
N GLU A 86 4.32 -16.70 6.14
CA GLU A 86 5.10 -17.39 5.13
C GLU A 86 4.13 -17.97 4.08
N PRO A 87 4.12 -17.46 2.84
CA PRO A 87 3.34 -18.07 1.78
C PRO A 87 3.82 -19.50 1.60
N ARG A 88 2.96 -20.48 1.92
CA ARG A 88 3.26 -21.86 1.58
C ARG A 88 3.38 -21.91 0.06
N LEU A 89 4.58 -22.23 -0.44
CA LEU A 89 4.79 -22.57 -1.84
C LEU A 89 3.98 -23.84 -2.11
N THR A 90 2.70 -23.70 -2.43
CA THR A 90 1.97 -24.77 -3.11
C THR A 90 2.60 -24.88 -4.48
N SER A 91 3.58 -25.78 -4.59
CA SER A 91 4.01 -26.33 -5.86
C SER A 91 2.75 -26.68 -6.66
N PRO A 92 2.60 -26.23 -7.92
CA PRO A 92 1.52 -26.77 -8.73
C PRO A 92 1.77 -28.27 -8.79
N ALA A 93 0.83 -29.05 -8.26
CA ALA A 93 0.82 -30.49 -8.42
C ALA A 93 1.04 -30.76 -9.90
N ALA A 94 2.17 -31.37 -10.24
CA ALA A 94 2.41 -31.90 -11.57
C ALA A 94 1.29 -32.92 -11.82
N VAL A 95 0.35 -32.55 -12.71
CA VAL A 95 -0.57 -33.47 -13.37
C VAL A 95 -0.01 -33.73 -14.74
#